data_AF-A0A7W7SQ50-F1
#
_entry.id   AF-A0A7W7SQ50-F1
#
_cell.length_a   1.000
_cell.length_b   1.000
_cell.length_c   1.000
_cell.angle_alpha   90.00
_cell.angle_beta   90.00
_cell.angle_gamma   90.00
#
_symmetry.space_group_name_H-M   'P 1'
#
loop_
_entity.id
_entity.type
_entity.pdbx_description
1 polymer ?
#
loop_
_entity_poly.entity_id
_entity_poly.type
_entity_poly.pdbx_seq_one_letter_code
_entity_poly.pdbx_strand_id
1 'polypeptide(L)'
;MVRQGHHLLQWERVVDIDDFVDALTRVANGGTALDPEVVTQLFGTGRRNDGIATLTPREREVLALMAEGRTNAAIAKSFVVTERAVEKHIANIFAKLRLPASDTDHRRVLAVLRYLEGR
;
A
#
# COMPACT_ATOMS: atom_id res chain seq x y z
N MET A 1 -16.70 19.00 -40.05
CA MET A 1 -17.84 19.34 -39.16
C MET A 1 -18.48 18.00 -38.79
N VAL A 2 -18.49 17.41 -37.59
CA VAL A 2 -18.02 17.65 -36.20
C VAL A 2 -17.93 16.22 -35.60
N ARG A 3 -16.78 15.74 -35.09
CA ARG A 3 -16.51 15.39 -33.65
C ARG A 3 -17.72 14.77 -32.91
N GLN A 4 -17.71 13.57 -32.32
CA GLN A 4 -17.03 13.07 -31.10
C GLN A 4 -17.50 11.58 -30.94
N GLY A 5 -16.88 10.62 -30.25
CA GLY A 5 -16.04 10.65 -29.05
C GLY A 5 -16.79 10.00 -27.87
N HIS A 6 -16.32 8.81 -27.46
CA HIS A 6 -16.38 8.23 -26.10
C HIS A 6 -17.75 7.89 -25.48
N HIS A 7 -18.15 6.61 -25.58
CA HIS A 7 -19.14 6.02 -24.68
C HIS A 7 -18.44 5.11 -23.66
N LEU A 8 -17.83 5.73 -22.65
CA LEU A 8 -17.58 5.07 -21.37
C LEU A 8 -18.66 5.59 -20.41
N LEU A 9 -19.75 4.84 -20.27
CA LEU A 9 -20.71 5.06 -19.18
C LEU A 9 -20.08 4.50 -17.91
N GLN A 10 -19.32 5.33 -17.21
CA GLN A 10 -18.98 5.10 -15.81
C GLN A 10 -20.08 5.70 -14.95
N TRP A 11 -20.95 4.81 -14.48
CA TRP A 11 -21.40 4.70 -13.11
C TRP A 11 -21.17 5.93 -12.23
N GLU A 12 -22.23 6.66 -11.94
CA GLU A 12 -22.31 7.36 -10.67
C GLU A 12 -23.70 7.14 -10.09
N ARG A 13 -23.77 6.16 -9.18
CA ARG A 13 -24.93 5.98 -8.30
C ARG A 13 -24.77 7.00 -7.18
N VAL A 14 -25.69 7.96 -7.16
CA VAL A 14 -25.88 8.92 -6.08
C VAL A 14 -25.96 8.16 -4.75
N VAL A 15 -25.05 8.47 -3.83
CA VAL A 15 -25.09 7.99 -2.44
C VAL A 15 -26.13 8.82 -1.69
N ASP A 16 -26.99 8.13 -0.94
CA ASP A 16 -28.13 8.68 -0.22
C ASP A 16 -27.68 9.68 0.85
N ILE A 17 -28.19 10.91 0.76
CA ILE A 17 -27.79 12.04 1.60
C ILE A 17 -28.27 11.87 3.04
N ASP A 18 -29.35 11.11 3.25
CA ASP A 18 -29.97 10.95 4.56
C ASP A 18 -29.07 10.14 5.53
N ASP A 19 -28.35 9.14 5.02
CA ASP A 19 -27.37 8.36 5.79
C ASP A 19 -26.18 9.21 6.25
N PHE A 20 -25.78 10.19 5.43
CA PHE A 20 -24.69 11.10 5.75
C PHE A 20 -25.07 12.09 6.86
N VAL A 21 -26.32 12.58 6.84
CA VAL A 21 -26.85 13.52 7.83
C VAL A 21 -27.03 12.84 9.20
N ASP A 22 -27.47 11.58 9.24
CA ASP A 22 -27.61 10.82 10.49
C ASP A 22 -26.25 10.53 11.14
N ALA A 23 -25.25 10.16 10.34
CA ALA A 23 -23.88 9.96 10.80
C ALA A 23 -23.28 11.26 11.39
N LEU A 24 -23.51 12.40 10.74
CA LEU A 24 -23.03 13.70 11.19
C LEU A 24 -23.68 14.13 12.51
N THR A 25 -24.98 13.86 12.66
CA THR A 25 -25.76 14.16 13.88
C THR A 25 -25.28 13.33 15.07
N ARG A 26 -24.86 12.08 14.84
CA ARG A 26 -24.28 11.20 15.88
C ARG A 26 -22.91 11.68 16.37
N VAL A 27 -22.05 12.12 15.45
CA VAL A 27 -20.73 12.67 15.78
C VAL A 27 -20.84 14.02 16.50
N ALA A 28 -21.79 14.87 16.09
CA ALA A 28 -22.03 16.18 16.71
C ALA A 28 -22.52 16.08 18.17
N ASN A 29 -23.17 14.98 18.54
CA ASN A 29 -23.65 14.72 19.90
C ASN A 29 -22.62 13.99 20.79
N GLY A 30 -21.37 13.81 20.33
CA GLY A 30 -20.27 13.31 21.17
C GLY A 30 -20.32 11.81 21.51
N GLY A 31 -21.13 11.02 20.81
CA GLY A 31 -21.19 9.56 20.98
C GLY A 31 -20.42 8.80 19.89
N THR A 32 -19.72 7.72 20.28
CA THR A 32 -19.21 6.70 19.35
C THR A 32 -19.82 5.35 19.72
N ALA A 33 -20.62 4.75 18.84
CA ALA A 33 -21.05 3.35 18.99
C ALA A 33 -20.14 2.49 18.10
N LEU A 34 -19.01 2.06 18.63
CA LEU A 34 -18.18 1.05 17.99
C LEU A 34 -18.28 -0.24 18.81
N ASP A 35 -18.82 -1.27 18.17
CA ASP A 35 -18.89 -2.63 18.69
C ASP A 35 -17.47 -3.15 19.00
N PRO A 36 -17.23 -3.83 20.15
CA PRO A 36 -15.92 -4.40 20.50
C PRO A 36 -15.34 -5.34 19.43
N GLU A 37 -16.20 -5.99 18.65
CA GLU A 37 -15.79 -6.85 17.54
C GLU A 37 -15.28 -6.02 16.35
N VAL A 38 -15.94 -4.89 16.07
CA VAL A 38 -15.50 -3.90 15.07
C VAL A 38 -14.24 -3.17 15.54
N VAL A 39 -14.09 -2.92 16.84
CA VAL A 39 -12.84 -2.43 17.45
C VAL A 39 -11.71 -3.41 17.18
N THR A 40 -11.91 -4.72 17.36
CA THR A 40 -10.86 -5.71 17.07
C THR A 40 -10.49 -5.79 15.58
N GLN A 41 -11.46 -5.51 14.69
CA GLN A 41 -11.22 -5.36 13.25
C GLN A 41 -10.54 -4.03 12.87
N LEU A 42 -10.90 -2.93 13.54
CA LEU A 42 -10.38 -1.58 13.31
C LEU A 42 -8.99 -1.37 13.91
N PHE A 43 -8.71 -1.98 15.07
CA PHE A 43 -7.39 -2.07 15.69
C PHE A 43 -6.58 -3.27 15.16
N GLY A 44 -6.80 -3.63 13.88
CA GLY A 44 -5.89 -4.41 13.04
C GLY A 44 -4.54 -3.71 12.79
N THR A 45 -4.04 -2.95 13.76
CA THR A 45 -2.72 -2.33 13.85
C THR A 45 -1.59 -3.36 13.77
N GLY A 46 -1.91 -4.66 13.94
CA GLY A 46 -1.00 -5.79 13.74
C GLY A 46 -0.98 -6.40 12.33
N ARG A 47 -1.70 -5.86 11.33
CA ARG A 47 -1.74 -6.37 9.93
C ARG A 47 -1.12 -5.46 8.86
N ARG A 48 -0.73 -4.23 9.23
CA ARG A 48 -0.19 -3.24 8.28
C ARG A 48 1.36 -3.23 8.22
N ASN A 49 2.07 -3.71 9.23
CA ASN A 49 3.54 -3.61 9.34
C ASN A 49 4.29 -4.96 9.53
N ASP A 50 3.53 -6.04 9.68
CA ASP A 50 3.92 -7.41 10.00
C ASP A 50 4.82 -8.03 8.93
N GLY A 51 4.75 -7.56 7.67
CA GLY A 51 5.71 -7.95 6.64
C GLY A 51 7.09 -7.27 6.81
N ILE A 52 7.13 -5.99 7.18
CA ILE A 52 8.37 -5.20 7.23
C ILE A 52 9.24 -5.61 8.43
N ALA A 53 8.61 -5.93 9.57
CA ALA A 53 9.31 -6.44 10.75
C ALA A 53 10.07 -7.75 10.46
N THR A 54 9.57 -8.59 9.54
CA THR A 54 10.19 -9.87 9.17
C THR A 54 11.34 -9.76 8.16
N LEU A 55 11.54 -8.57 7.59
CA LEU A 55 12.66 -8.32 6.71
C LEU A 55 13.98 -8.43 7.50
N THR A 56 15.02 -8.92 6.85
CA THR A 56 16.39 -8.84 7.40
C THR A 56 16.86 -7.38 7.37
N PRO A 57 17.92 -7.02 8.14
CA PRO A 57 18.51 -5.69 8.05
C PRO A 57 18.84 -5.29 6.61
N ARG A 58 19.47 -6.20 5.84
CA ARG A 58 19.84 -5.94 4.45
C ARG A 58 18.64 -5.72 3.54
N GLU A 59 17.57 -6.48 3.72
CA GLU A 59 16.33 -6.31 2.96
C GLU A 59 15.64 -4.97 3.27
N ARG A 60 15.68 -4.51 4.54
CA ARG A 60 15.18 -3.18 4.91
C ARG A 60 16.00 -2.07 4.27
N GLU A 61 17.33 -2.18 4.27
CA GLU A 61 18.20 -1.20 3.61
C GLU A 61 17.94 -1.13 2.09
N VAL A 62 17.78 -2.28 1.44
CA VAL A 62 17.39 -2.35 0.02
C VAL A 62 16.04 -1.67 -0.20
N LEU A 63 15.03 -1.97 0.62
CA LEU A 63 13.69 -1.38 0.52
C LEU A 63 13.70 0.14 0.75
N ALA A 64 14.54 0.64 1.67
CA ALA A 64 14.71 2.07 1.88
C ALA A 64 15.28 2.77 0.63
N LEU A 65 16.33 2.20 0.01
CA LEU A 65 16.87 2.75 -1.24
C LEU A 65 15.88 2.64 -2.40
N MET A 66 15.02 1.61 -2.43
CA MET A 66 13.91 1.54 -3.39
C MET A 66 12.94 2.70 -3.18
N ALA A 67 12.62 3.05 -1.94
CA ALA A 67 11.74 4.17 -1.59
C ALA A 67 12.35 5.54 -1.91
N GLU A 68 13.68 5.67 -1.90
CA GLU A 68 14.40 6.83 -2.46
C GLU A 68 14.39 6.87 -4.01
N GLY A 69 13.78 5.88 -4.69
CA GLY A 69 13.71 5.82 -6.14
C GLY A 69 15.00 5.32 -6.82
N ARG A 70 15.92 4.68 -6.09
CA ARG A 70 17.17 4.18 -6.67
C ARG A 70 16.93 3.01 -7.63
N THR A 71 17.74 2.90 -8.68
CA THR A 71 17.74 1.74 -9.59
C THR A 71 18.48 0.55 -8.98
N ASN A 72 18.32 -0.65 -9.54
CA ASN A 72 19.05 -1.84 -9.07
C ASN A 72 20.57 -1.66 -9.18
N ALA A 73 21.05 -1.08 -10.29
CA ALA A 73 22.45 -0.72 -10.48
C ALA A 73 22.98 0.25 -9.40
N ALA A 74 22.20 1.26 -9.04
CA ALA A 74 22.57 2.20 -7.99
C ALA A 74 22.63 1.52 -6.60
N ILE A 75 21.64 0.69 -6.29
CA ILE A 75 21.60 -0.10 -5.03
C ILE A 75 22.79 -1.08 -4.97
N ALA A 76 23.09 -1.74 -6.09
CA ALA A 76 24.21 -2.68 -6.20
C ALA A 76 25.55 -1.98 -5.94
N LYS A 77 25.72 -0.77 -6.51
CA LYS A 77 26.89 0.09 -6.26
C LYS A 77 27.00 0.51 -4.80
N SER A 78 25.90 0.88 -4.15
CA SER A 78 25.88 1.27 -2.72
C SER A 78 26.34 0.15 -1.78
N PHE A 79 26.09 -1.11 -2.16
CA PHE A 79 26.46 -2.28 -1.33
C PHE A 79 27.68 -3.05 -1.84
N VAL A 80 28.30 -2.63 -2.95
CA VAL A 80 29.42 -3.32 -3.61
C VAL A 80 29.06 -4.78 -3.93
N VAL A 81 27.89 -4.99 -4.54
CA VAL A 81 27.38 -6.31 -4.97
C VAL A 81 26.96 -6.27 -6.44
N THR A 82 26.55 -7.41 -6.98
CA THR A 82 26.00 -7.48 -8.35
C THR A 82 24.51 -7.08 -8.37
N GLU A 83 24.03 -6.61 -9.52
CA GLU A 83 22.59 -6.33 -9.70
C GLU A 83 21.72 -7.56 -9.46
N ARG A 84 22.21 -8.74 -9.86
CA ARG A 84 21.54 -10.02 -9.60
C ARG A 84 21.39 -10.33 -8.10
N ALA A 85 22.34 -9.92 -7.27
CA ALA A 85 22.20 -10.04 -5.81
C ALA A 85 21.09 -9.12 -5.28
N VAL A 86 20.98 -7.90 -5.82
CA VAL A 86 19.89 -6.97 -5.48
C VAL A 86 18.54 -7.52 -5.91
N GLU A 87 18.43 -8.07 -7.12
CA GLU A 87 17.21 -8.74 -7.59
C GLU A 87 16.77 -9.88 -6.66
N LYS A 88 17.73 -10.67 -6.16
CA LYS A 88 17.45 -11.73 -5.18
C LYS A 88 16.90 -11.16 -3.87
N HIS A 89 17.48 -10.07 -3.36
CA HIS A 89 16.93 -9.38 -2.19
C HIS A 89 15.52 -8.84 -2.44
N ILE A 90 15.27 -8.23 -3.60
CA ILE A 90 13.95 -7.72 -3.99
C ILE A 90 12.90 -8.84 -4.08
N ALA A 91 13.26 -9.99 -4.68
CA ALA A 91 12.39 -11.15 -4.75
C ALA A 91 12.01 -11.67 -3.34
N ASN A 92 12.98 -11.73 -2.43
CA ASN A 92 12.73 -12.11 -1.04
C ASN A 92 11.84 -11.10 -0.31
N ILE A 93 12.05 -9.80 -0.55
CA ILE A 93 11.18 -8.74 0.00
C ILE A 93 9.74 -8.95 -0.48
N PHE A 94 9.52 -9.15 -1.79
CA PHE A 94 8.17 -9.39 -2.30
C PHE A 94 7.52 -10.63 -1.70
N ALA A 95 8.28 -11.72 -1.54
CA ALA A 95 7.78 -12.92 -0.88
C ALA A 95 7.37 -12.66 0.57
N LYS A 96 8.22 -11.96 1.35
CA LYS A 96 7.95 -11.63 2.76
C LYS A 96 6.82 -10.64 2.95
N LEU A 97 6.70 -9.67 2.05
CA LEU A 97 5.59 -8.72 2.01
C LEU A 97 4.31 -9.32 1.40
N ARG A 98 4.34 -10.57 0.96
CA ARG A 98 3.23 -11.29 0.32
C ARG A 98 2.66 -10.52 -0.88
N LEU A 99 3.56 -10.05 -1.75
CA LEU A 99 3.22 -9.33 -2.98
C LEU A 99 3.29 -10.30 -4.18
N PRO A 100 2.16 -10.96 -4.54
CA PRO A 100 2.12 -11.86 -5.69
C PRO A 100 2.35 -11.09 -6.99
N ALA A 101 2.75 -11.81 -8.04
CA ALA A 101 2.77 -11.23 -9.38
C ALA A 101 1.35 -10.75 -9.76
N SER A 102 1.28 -9.60 -10.41
CA SER A 102 0.06 -8.96 -10.89
C SER A 102 0.35 -8.40 -12.28
N ASP A 103 -0.64 -8.51 -13.16
CA ASP A 103 -0.58 -7.92 -14.51
C ASP A 103 -0.98 -6.44 -14.51
N THR A 104 -1.63 -5.98 -13.43
CA THR A 104 -2.12 -4.60 -13.28
C THR A 104 -1.26 -3.74 -12.36
N ASP A 105 -0.43 -4.36 -11.50
CA ASP A 105 0.28 -3.65 -10.44
C ASP A 105 1.79 -3.86 -10.48
N HIS A 106 2.54 -2.77 -10.28
CA HIS A 106 3.98 -2.84 -10.09
C HIS A 106 4.33 -3.20 -8.64
N ARG A 107 4.73 -4.47 -8.39
CA ARG A 107 5.13 -4.95 -7.05
C ARG A 107 6.17 -4.08 -6.33
N ARG A 108 7.10 -3.46 -7.07
CA ARG A 108 8.08 -2.53 -6.50
C ARG A 108 7.41 -1.31 -5.89
N VAL A 109 6.43 -0.73 -6.57
CA VAL A 109 5.66 0.43 -6.09
C VAL A 109 4.85 0.03 -4.86
N LEU A 110 4.15 -1.11 -4.91
CA LEU A 110 3.40 -1.64 -3.77
C LEU A 110 4.29 -1.86 -2.53
N ALA A 111 5.49 -2.41 -2.72
CA ALA A 111 6.45 -2.61 -1.64
C ALA A 111 6.89 -1.27 -1.01
N VAL A 112 7.14 -0.25 -1.85
CA VAL A 112 7.53 1.09 -1.39
C VAL A 112 6.38 1.79 -0.66
N LEU A 113 5.16 1.74 -1.18
CA LEU A 113 3.99 2.32 -0.52
C LEU A 113 3.79 1.70 0.87
N ARG A 114 3.88 0.37 0.98
CA ARG A 114 3.79 -0.32 2.27
C ARG A 114 4.91 0.08 3.24
N TYR A 115 6.13 0.32 2.73
CA TYR A 115 7.24 0.83 3.54
C TYR A 115 6.99 2.24 4.09
N LEU A 116 6.40 3.13 3.29
CA LEU A 116 6.12 4.50 3.67
C LEU A 116 4.93 4.61 4.63
N GLU A 117 3.91 3.76 4.48
CA GLU A 117 2.76 3.68 5.39
C GLU A 117 3.13 3.18 6.80
N GLY A 118 4.25 2.46 6.93
CA GLY A 118 4.71 1.88 8.20
C GLY A 118 5.78 2.70 8.95
N ARG A 119 6.14 3.90 8.45
CA ARG A 119 7.05 4.85 9.11
C ARG A 119 6.27 5.89 9.92
#